data_AF-A0A819FX44-F1
#
_entry.id   AF-A0A819FX44-F1
#
_cell.length_a   1.000
_cell.length_b   1.000
_cell.length_c   1.000
_cell.angle_alpha   90.00
_cell.angle_beta   90.00
_cell.angle_gamma   90.00
#
_symmetry.space_group_name_H-M   'P 1'
#
loop_
_entity.id
_entity.type
_entity.pdbx_description
1 polymer ?
#
loop_
_entity_poly.entity_id
_entity_poly.type
_entity_poly.pdbx_seq_one_letter_code
_entity_poly.pdbx_strand_id
1 'polypeptide(L)'
;MYFLTIISLFFIIFINHTFPQEPDSYGVHDHSLSRPYTNIFSTSRSYWHLTGNTLATDRFIRLTADTQSRTGGLWDTIPVSYPDWELQVHFKVHGEGGNFFGDGFAIWYVRDPKLTGPVFGYADHFCGLAIILDTYPNTNDDYTNTYPFISAVINNGSLHYDNNRDGRDITVAGCEAAFRGRDLDTRIAIRYQDNRLIVYTDIEGVNSWAVCFIVDNVHLPTHYYFGFTAATGELSDNHDIISVYTYQLNSNEDREKEDRKNIIPSAPSSTMGNTTNHTPKSSKSSALKIFFIVSLLVIICLIGIGAFYYMKQRRYHSSRLY
;
A
#
# COMPACT_ATOMS: atom_id res chain seq x y z
N MET A 1 -25.12 -23.14 32.54
CA MET A 1 -25.83 -23.01 31.25
C MET A 1 -25.84 -21.59 30.68
N TYR A 2 -25.66 -20.52 31.48
CA TYR A 2 -25.68 -19.12 31.00
C TYR A 2 -24.33 -18.58 30.47
N PHE A 3 -23.23 -19.31 30.66
CA PHE A 3 -21.88 -18.86 30.28
C PHE A 3 -21.54 -19.17 28.81
N LEU A 4 -22.09 -20.27 28.27
CA LEU A 4 -21.90 -20.67 26.86
C LEU A 4 -22.73 -19.82 25.88
N THR A 5 -23.86 -19.28 26.31
CA THR A 5 -24.71 -18.40 25.48
C THR A 5 -24.11 -17.00 25.29
N ILE A 6 -23.37 -16.49 26.29
CA ILE A 6 -22.71 -15.17 26.20
C ILE A 6 -21.49 -15.21 25.27
N ILE A 7 -20.74 -16.32 25.28
CA ILE A 7 -19.61 -16.51 24.35
C ILE A 7 -20.10 -16.66 22.91
N SER A 8 -21.23 -17.33 22.68
CA SER A 8 -21.87 -17.43 21.37
C SER A 8 -22.38 -16.07 20.85
N LEU A 9 -22.96 -15.23 21.70
CA LEU A 9 -23.35 -13.86 21.30
C LEU A 9 -22.15 -12.96 20.99
N PHE A 10 -21.04 -13.07 21.74
CA PHE A 10 -19.81 -12.33 21.45
C PHE A 10 -19.13 -12.78 20.17
N PHE A 11 -19.18 -14.07 19.83
CA PHE A 11 -18.66 -14.59 18.57
C PHE A 11 -19.49 -14.16 17.37
N ILE A 12 -20.82 -14.05 17.51
CA ILE A 12 -21.71 -13.55 16.45
C ILE A 12 -21.53 -12.04 16.22
N ILE A 13 -21.23 -11.26 17.26
CA ILE A 13 -20.94 -9.83 17.11
C ILE A 13 -19.57 -9.60 16.44
N PHE A 14 -18.57 -10.47 16.68
CA PHE A 14 -17.27 -10.38 16.03
C PHE A 14 -17.24 -10.88 14.58
N ILE A 15 -18.15 -11.76 14.17
CA ILE A 15 -18.25 -12.23 12.77
C ILE A 15 -19.01 -11.21 11.89
N ASN A 16 -19.82 -10.33 12.48
CA ASN A 16 -20.60 -9.32 11.74
C ASN A 16 -19.86 -7.99 11.51
N HIS A 17 -18.55 -7.91 11.77
CA HIS A 17 -17.70 -6.95 11.04
C HIS A 17 -17.36 -7.51 9.66
N THR A 18 -18.39 -7.92 8.92
CA THR A 18 -18.37 -7.81 7.47
C THR A 18 -18.01 -6.37 7.14
N PHE A 19 -16.99 -6.20 6.32
CA PHE A 19 -16.62 -4.95 5.67
C PHE A 19 -17.86 -4.06 5.46
N PRO A 20 -17.81 -2.76 5.77
CA PRO A 20 -18.68 -1.85 5.03
C PRO A 20 -18.26 -2.04 3.57
N GLN A 21 -19.04 -2.79 2.79
CA GLN A 21 -19.09 -2.51 1.37
C GLN A 21 -19.62 -1.08 1.30
N GLU A 22 -18.73 -0.14 1.00
CA GLU A 22 -19.13 1.19 0.58
C GLU A 22 -20.13 0.97 -0.56
N PRO A 23 -21.41 1.36 -0.44
CA PRO A 23 -22.43 1.05 -1.44
C PRO A 23 -22.22 1.78 -2.79
N ASP A 24 -21.09 2.45 -2.97
CA ASP A 24 -20.96 3.74 -3.65
C ASP A 24 -19.67 3.82 -4.50
N SER A 25 -19.22 2.66 -5.01
CA SER A 25 -18.12 2.57 -5.97
C SER A 25 -18.52 1.67 -7.13
N TYR A 26 -18.28 2.14 -8.35
CA TYR A 26 -18.59 1.39 -9.59
C TYR A 26 -17.31 0.93 -10.25
N GLY A 27 -17.19 -0.37 -10.50
CA GLY A 27 -16.04 -0.93 -11.21
C GLY A 27 -16.00 -0.44 -12.66
N VAL A 28 -14.85 0.09 -13.10
CA VAL A 28 -14.66 0.65 -14.44
C VAL A 28 -13.88 -0.34 -15.30
N HIS A 29 -14.58 -0.98 -16.23
CA HIS A 29 -14.01 -2.01 -17.09
C HIS A 29 -12.86 -1.50 -17.96
N ASP A 30 -13.04 -0.33 -18.58
CA ASP A 30 -12.10 0.18 -19.58
C ASP A 30 -10.74 0.59 -18.98
N HIS A 31 -10.69 0.84 -17.67
CA HIS A 31 -9.46 1.11 -16.91
C HIS A 31 -9.03 -0.08 -16.04
N SER A 32 -9.58 -1.28 -16.27
CA SER A 32 -9.25 -2.49 -15.53
C SER A 32 -8.58 -3.53 -16.43
N LEU A 33 -7.81 -4.43 -15.82
CA LEU A 33 -7.07 -5.48 -16.51
C LEU A 33 -6.96 -6.71 -15.61
N SER A 34 -7.54 -7.83 -16.03
CA SER A 34 -7.46 -9.09 -15.29
C SER A 34 -7.22 -10.27 -16.21
N ARG A 35 -6.56 -11.30 -15.70
CA ARG A 35 -6.31 -12.57 -16.40
C ARG A 35 -7.59 -13.15 -17.04
N PRO A 36 -7.48 -13.90 -18.15
CA PRO A 36 -6.26 -14.20 -18.91
C PRO A 36 -5.88 -13.09 -19.90
N TYR A 37 -4.58 -12.83 -20.08
CA TYR A 37 -4.10 -11.76 -21.00
C TYR A 37 -3.84 -12.22 -22.44
N THR A 38 -4.06 -13.51 -22.72
CA THR A 38 -3.89 -14.09 -24.05
C THR A 38 -4.80 -13.38 -25.05
N ASN A 39 -4.22 -12.90 -26.16
CA ASN A 39 -4.90 -12.17 -27.24
C ASN A 39 -5.48 -10.79 -26.91
N ILE A 40 -5.39 -10.29 -25.66
CA ILE A 40 -5.86 -8.93 -25.34
C ILE A 40 -5.07 -7.91 -26.18
N PHE A 41 -3.75 -8.02 -26.14
CA PHE A 41 -2.83 -7.10 -26.82
C PHE A 41 -2.67 -7.32 -28.33
N SER A 42 -3.25 -8.40 -28.90
CA SER A 42 -3.22 -8.65 -30.35
C SER A 42 -4.43 -8.07 -31.08
N THR A 43 -5.44 -7.60 -30.35
CA THR A 43 -6.62 -6.94 -30.93
C THR A 43 -6.47 -5.43 -30.93
N SER A 44 -6.97 -4.77 -31.98
CA SER A 44 -7.01 -3.30 -32.07
C SER A 44 -7.93 -2.62 -31.05
N ARG A 45 -8.58 -3.40 -30.17
CA ARG A 45 -9.53 -2.94 -29.13
C ARG A 45 -8.98 -3.08 -27.71
N SER A 46 -7.70 -3.37 -27.54
CA SER A 46 -7.10 -3.39 -26.20
C SER A 46 -7.12 -1.98 -25.60
N TYR A 47 -7.71 -1.84 -24.40
CA TYR A 47 -7.59 -0.61 -23.62
C TYR A 47 -6.20 -0.38 -23.05
N TRP A 48 -5.33 -1.37 -23.17
CA TRP A 48 -3.97 -1.35 -22.64
C TRP A 48 -2.93 -1.55 -23.73
N HIS A 49 -1.79 -0.87 -23.60
CA HIS A 49 -0.69 -0.89 -24.55
C HIS A 49 0.63 -1.23 -23.86
N LEU A 50 1.39 -2.18 -24.42
CA LEU A 50 2.69 -2.59 -23.92
C LEU A 50 3.81 -1.78 -24.59
N THR A 51 4.82 -1.38 -23.84
CA THR A 51 6.02 -0.69 -24.32
C THR A 51 7.29 -1.33 -23.77
N GLY A 52 8.43 -1.07 -24.44
CA GLY A 52 9.74 -1.54 -24.01
C GLY A 52 9.88 -3.06 -24.02
N ASN A 53 10.45 -3.61 -22.97
CA ASN A 53 10.70 -5.04 -22.77
C ASN A 53 9.51 -5.80 -22.17
N THR A 54 8.34 -5.14 -22.06
CA THR A 54 7.17 -5.74 -21.43
C THR A 54 6.66 -6.94 -22.21
N LEU A 55 6.36 -8.02 -21.50
CA LEU A 55 5.73 -9.21 -22.07
C LEU A 55 4.46 -9.57 -21.31
N ALA A 56 3.48 -10.12 -22.01
CA ALA A 56 2.25 -10.62 -21.41
C ALA A 56 2.19 -12.15 -21.49
N THR A 57 1.82 -12.78 -20.38
CA THR A 57 1.52 -14.22 -20.28
C THR A 57 0.04 -14.42 -19.97
N ASP A 58 -0.43 -15.66 -19.86
CA ASP A 58 -1.79 -15.95 -19.40
C ASP A 58 -2.02 -15.58 -17.91
N ARG A 59 -0.96 -15.46 -17.11
CA ARG A 59 -1.01 -15.27 -15.66
C ARG A 59 -0.65 -13.87 -15.18
N PHE A 60 0.29 -13.22 -15.86
CA PHE A 60 0.84 -11.91 -15.48
C PHE A 60 1.37 -11.15 -16.69
N ILE A 61 1.54 -9.84 -16.52
CA ILE A 61 2.25 -8.96 -17.44
C ILE A 61 3.56 -8.57 -16.76
N ARG A 62 4.68 -8.93 -17.37
CA ARG A 62 6.01 -8.65 -16.85
C ARG A 62 6.56 -7.40 -17.50
N LEU A 63 6.74 -6.34 -16.71
CA LEU A 63 7.29 -5.07 -17.16
C LEU A 63 8.79 -5.20 -17.47
N THR A 64 9.55 -5.78 -16.55
CA THR A 64 10.96 -6.18 -16.78
C THR A 64 11.20 -7.58 -16.24
N ALA A 65 12.12 -8.30 -16.88
CA ALA A 65 12.65 -9.56 -16.36
C ALA A 65 13.85 -9.30 -15.45
N ASP A 66 14.19 -10.31 -14.63
CA ASP A 66 15.42 -10.37 -13.83
C ASP A 66 16.67 -10.50 -14.71
N THR A 67 16.91 -9.44 -15.48
CA THR A 67 18.07 -9.22 -16.34
C THR A 67 18.38 -7.72 -16.31
N GLN A 68 19.65 -7.37 -16.38
CA GLN A 68 20.13 -6.00 -16.33
C GLN A 68 19.63 -5.15 -17.51
N SER A 69 19.58 -3.83 -17.29
CA SER A 69 19.35 -2.82 -18.34
C SER A 69 18.06 -3.03 -19.14
N ARG A 70 16.95 -3.30 -18.45
CA ARG A 70 15.61 -3.42 -19.04
C ARG A 70 14.75 -2.24 -18.66
N THR A 71 13.86 -1.87 -19.57
CA THR A 71 12.79 -0.91 -19.30
C THR A 71 11.51 -1.42 -19.94
N GLY A 72 10.39 -1.31 -19.25
CA GLY A 72 9.09 -1.71 -19.80
C GLY A 72 7.97 -0.85 -19.26
N GLY A 73 6.88 -0.78 -20.02
CA GLY A 73 5.65 -0.14 -19.59
C GLY A 73 4.38 -0.83 -20.05
N LEU A 74 3.31 -0.59 -19.28
CA LEU A 74 1.94 -0.96 -19.54
C LEU A 74 1.09 0.30 -19.35
N TRP A 75 0.40 0.74 -20.39
CA TRP A 75 -0.28 2.02 -20.43
C TRP A 75 -1.73 1.89 -20.80
N ASP A 76 -2.60 2.58 -20.07
CA ASP A 76 -3.97 2.78 -20.49
C ASP A 76 -4.00 3.64 -21.77
N THR A 77 -4.97 3.35 -22.63
CA THR A 77 -5.22 4.08 -23.88
C THR A 77 -6.32 5.11 -23.73
N ILE A 78 -7.12 5.03 -22.67
CA ILE A 78 -8.24 5.92 -22.38
C ILE A 78 -7.89 6.80 -21.16
N PRO A 79 -8.08 8.12 -21.25
CA PRO A 79 -7.87 9.01 -20.11
C PRO A 79 -9.01 8.90 -19.11
N VAL A 80 -8.69 9.00 -17.81
CA VAL A 80 -9.65 8.90 -16.70
C VAL A 80 -10.47 10.19 -16.60
N SER A 81 -11.76 10.13 -16.91
CA SER A 81 -12.61 11.32 -16.99
C SER A 81 -13.23 11.76 -15.65
N TYR A 82 -13.23 10.90 -14.64
CA TYR A 82 -13.88 11.12 -13.35
C TYR A 82 -12.90 11.66 -12.28
N PRO A 83 -13.36 12.52 -11.36
CA PRO A 83 -12.50 13.21 -10.39
C PRO A 83 -12.09 12.34 -9.21
N ASP A 84 -12.87 11.30 -8.89
CA ASP A 84 -12.62 10.41 -7.75
C ASP A 84 -12.52 8.96 -8.16
N TRP A 85 -11.41 8.34 -7.77
CA TRP A 85 -11.06 7.02 -8.25
C TRP A 85 -10.25 6.23 -7.23
N GLU A 86 -10.39 4.92 -7.32
CA GLU A 86 -9.52 3.97 -6.62
C GLU A 86 -8.94 2.99 -7.63
N LEU A 87 -7.61 2.87 -7.63
CA LEU A 87 -6.86 1.92 -8.44
C LEU A 87 -6.28 0.83 -7.53
N GLN A 88 -6.76 -0.39 -7.67
CA GLN A 88 -6.24 -1.56 -6.96
C GLN A 88 -5.37 -2.40 -7.88
N VAL A 89 -4.13 -2.65 -7.46
CA VAL A 89 -3.12 -3.33 -8.27
C VAL A 89 -2.62 -4.53 -7.49
N HIS A 90 -2.75 -5.71 -8.11
CA HIS A 90 -2.07 -6.93 -7.68
C HIS A 90 -0.77 -7.02 -8.48
N PHE A 91 0.36 -7.05 -7.78
CA PHE A 91 1.68 -7.09 -8.38
C PHE A 91 2.54 -8.16 -7.70
N LYS A 92 3.72 -8.44 -8.26
CA LYS A 92 4.77 -9.24 -7.60
C LYS A 92 6.14 -8.74 -8.05
N VAL A 93 7.04 -8.55 -7.08
CA VAL A 93 8.46 -8.25 -7.33
C VAL A 93 9.31 -9.39 -6.79
N HIS A 94 10.12 -10.01 -7.64
CA HIS A 94 10.91 -11.19 -7.29
C HIS A 94 12.09 -11.40 -8.23
N GLY A 95 13.16 -12.01 -7.73
CA GLY A 95 14.37 -12.31 -8.50
C GLY A 95 15.27 -13.28 -7.75
N GLU A 96 16.33 -13.74 -8.42
CA GLU A 96 17.30 -14.69 -7.87
C GLU A 96 18.30 -14.00 -6.92
N GLY A 97 18.47 -12.69 -7.07
CA GLY A 97 19.33 -11.87 -6.22
C GLY A 97 18.83 -11.84 -4.77
N GLY A 98 19.66 -12.31 -3.84
CA GLY A 98 19.37 -12.26 -2.40
C GLY A 98 19.31 -10.83 -1.89
N ASN A 99 20.48 -10.18 -1.78
CA ASN A 99 20.64 -8.79 -1.34
C ASN A 99 20.98 -7.82 -2.48
N PHE A 100 21.13 -8.33 -3.71
CA PHE A 100 21.49 -7.55 -4.90
C PHE A 100 20.32 -7.58 -5.87
N PHE A 101 19.47 -6.56 -5.80
CA PHE A 101 18.24 -6.46 -6.57
C PHE A 101 17.90 -4.98 -6.80
N GLY A 102 17.12 -4.70 -7.85
CA GLY A 102 16.78 -3.34 -8.22
C GLY A 102 16.09 -3.21 -9.58
N ASP A 103 15.62 -2.02 -9.96
CA ASP A 103 15.53 -0.83 -9.09
C ASP A 103 14.12 -0.71 -8.48
N GLY A 104 13.11 -1.20 -9.18
CA GLY A 104 11.72 -1.17 -8.75
C GLY A 104 10.76 -0.91 -9.90
N PHE A 105 9.54 -0.49 -9.56
CA PHE A 105 8.55 -0.08 -10.55
C PHE A 105 7.73 1.12 -10.06
N ALA A 106 7.05 1.78 -10.98
CA ALA A 106 6.20 2.94 -10.70
C ALA A 106 4.80 2.75 -11.29
N ILE A 107 3.81 3.27 -10.55
CA ILE A 107 2.41 3.38 -10.95
C ILE A 107 2.14 4.86 -11.21
N TRP A 108 1.56 5.16 -12.37
CA TRP A 108 1.44 6.50 -12.90
C TRP A 108 -0.02 6.92 -13.04
N TYR A 109 -0.27 8.20 -12.81
CA TYR A 109 -1.43 8.92 -13.30
C TYR A 109 -0.95 10.23 -13.93
N VAL A 110 -0.73 10.24 -15.25
CA VAL A 110 0.06 11.28 -15.94
C VAL A 110 -0.57 11.78 -17.23
N ARG A 111 -0.20 13.00 -17.63
CA ARG A 111 -0.71 13.65 -18.85
C ARG A 111 -0.32 12.93 -20.14
N ASP A 112 0.95 12.56 -20.26
CA ASP A 112 1.58 12.17 -21.53
C ASP A 112 2.00 10.68 -21.49
N PRO A 113 1.11 9.72 -21.77
CA PRO A 113 1.42 8.31 -21.58
C PRO A 113 2.50 7.82 -22.57
N LYS A 114 3.14 6.69 -22.24
CA LYS A 114 4.05 5.94 -23.13
C LYS A 114 5.38 6.63 -23.47
N LEU A 115 5.75 7.69 -22.76
CA LEU A 115 7.12 8.21 -22.83
C LEU A 115 8.10 7.21 -22.17
N THR A 116 9.37 7.29 -22.53
CA THR A 116 10.45 6.50 -21.91
C THR A 116 11.46 7.44 -21.28
N GLY A 117 12.04 7.04 -20.16
CA GLY A 117 13.07 7.82 -19.51
C GLY A 117 13.67 7.16 -18.28
N PRO A 118 14.43 7.92 -17.48
CA PRO A 118 15.25 7.37 -16.40
C PRO A 118 14.48 7.09 -15.12
N VAL A 119 13.20 7.48 -14.99
CA VAL A 119 12.44 7.35 -13.74
C VAL A 119 11.64 6.05 -13.80
N PHE A 120 12.23 4.96 -13.32
CA PHE A 120 11.65 3.61 -13.37
C PHE A 120 11.10 3.24 -14.76
N GLY A 121 11.81 3.64 -15.82
CA GLY A 121 11.44 3.39 -17.22
C GLY A 121 10.58 4.47 -17.89
N TYR A 122 10.16 5.49 -17.16
CA TYR A 122 9.35 6.61 -17.66
C TYR A 122 10.09 7.95 -17.66
N ALA A 123 9.54 8.92 -18.39
CA ALA A 123 10.12 10.24 -18.55
C ALA A 123 10.22 11.01 -17.22
N ASP A 124 11.35 11.69 -17.06
CA ASP A 124 11.53 12.70 -16.03
C ASP A 124 10.73 13.97 -16.37
N HIS A 125 10.57 14.90 -15.42
CA HIS A 125 9.76 16.11 -15.58
C HIS A 125 8.30 15.79 -16.00
N PHE A 126 7.74 14.71 -15.47
CA PHE A 126 6.37 14.31 -15.75
C PHE A 126 5.35 15.28 -15.14
N CYS A 127 4.14 15.28 -15.68
CA CYS A 127 3.01 16.04 -15.15
C CYS A 127 1.93 15.07 -14.67
N GLY A 128 1.71 15.00 -13.35
CA GLY A 128 0.77 14.07 -12.71
C GLY A 128 1.28 13.50 -11.38
N LEU A 129 0.84 12.28 -11.07
CA LEU A 129 1.20 11.51 -9.88
C LEU A 129 2.07 10.30 -10.27
N ALA A 130 3.09 10.03 -9.46
CA ALA A 130 3.83 8.78 -9.44
C ALA A 130 3.74 8.16 -8.04
N ILE A 131 3.37 6.87 -7.99
CA ILE A 131 3.56 6.01 -6.83
C ILE A 131 4.72 5.07 -7.15
N ILE A 132 5.84 5.27 -6.48
CA ILE A 132 7.08 4.56 -6.76
C ILE A 132 7.25 3.47 -5.71
N LEU A 133 7.54 2.26 -6.17
CA LEU A 133 7.84 1.09 -5.35
C LEU A 133 9.31 0.75 -5.57
N ASP A 134 10.15 1.39 -4.76
CA ASP A 134 11.60 1.35 -4.86
C ASP A 134 12.16 0.20 -4.02
N THR A 135 13.00 -0.63 -4.61
CA THR A 135 13.64 -1.75 -3.90
C THR A 135 15.09 -1.48 -3.54
N TYR A 136 15.75 -0.47 -4.12
CA TYR A 136 17.18 -0.29 -3.97
C TYR A 136 17.55 1.08 -3.38
N PRO A 137 18.24 1.15 -2.23
CA PRO A 137 18.74 2.42 -1.71
C PRO A 137 19.89 2.94 -2.57
N ASN A 138 19.69 4.04 -3.31
CA ASN A 138 20.77 4.70 -4.04
C ASN A 138 21.63 5.63 -3.16
N THR A 139 21.17 5.96 -1.95
CA THR A 139 21.91 6.77 -0.97
C THR A 139 22.54 5.95 0.15
N ASN A 140 23.75 6.32 0.57
CA ASN A 140 24.49 5.67 1.67
C ASN A 140 24.38 6.43 3.01
N ASP A 141 23.40 7.32 3.15
CA ASP A 141 23.29 8.18 4.33
C ASP A 141 22.58 7.46 5.49
N ASP A 142 23.01 7.70 6.74
CA ASP A 142 22.47 7.11 7.98
C ASP A 142 20.99 7.45 8.26
N TYR A 143 20.38 8.31 7.45
CA TYR A 143 18.96 8.70 7.50
C TYR A 143 18.13 8.08 6.38
N THR A 144 18.59 7.00 5.78
CA THR A 144 17.90 6.26 4.72
C THR A 144 16.64 5.58 5.25
N ASN A 145 15.58 5.59 4.45
CA ASN A 145 14.42 4.75 4.72
C ASN A 145 14.84 3.28 4.67
N THR A 146 14.13 2.40 5.37
CA THR A 146 14.30 0.96 5.16
C THR A 146 13.65 0.57 3.83
N TYR A 147 14.38 -0.15 2.98
CA TYR A 147 13.89 -0.61 1.68
C TYR A 147 13.37 -2.05 1.76
N PRO A 148 12.38 -2.44 0.93
CA PRO A 148 11.72 -1.62 -0.09
C PRO A 148 10.82 -0.50 0.46
N PHE A 149 10.74 0.61 -0.29
CA PHE A 149 10.04 1.82 0.10
C PHE A 149 9.01 2.23 -0.95
N ILE A 150 7.82 2.63 -0.49
CA ILE A 150 6.76 3.14 -1.36
C ILE A 150 6.68 4.65 -1.15
N SER A 151 6.81 5.44 -2.21
CA SER A 151 6.75 6.91 -2.16
C SER A 151 5.76 7.48 -3.16
N ALA A 152 5.26 8.69 -2.88
CA ALA A 152 4.43 9.47 -3.79
C ALA A 152 5.16 10.75 -4.22
N VAL A 153 5.10 11.05 -5.52
CA VAL A 153 5.59 12.29 -6.10
C VAL A 153 4.47 12.91 -6.94
N ILE A 154 4.15 14.17 -6.68
CA ILE A 154 3.23 14.97 -7.52
C ILE A 154 4.07 16.02 -8.24
N ASN A 155 4.03 16.00 -9.56
CA ASN A 155 4.85 16.86 -10.40
C ASN A 155 3.99 17.58 -11.42
N ASN A 156 4.27 18.86 -11.66
CA ASN A 156 3.60 19.69 -12.67
C ASN A 156 4.41 19.80 -13.97
N GLY A 157 5.50 19.04 -14.08
CA GLY A 157 6.45 19.08 -15.19
C GLY A 157 7.70 19.93 -14.94
N SER A 158 7.88 20.49 -13.75
CA SER A 158 9.05 21.32 -13.40
C SER A 158 10.07 20.65 -12.48
N LEU A 159 9.67 19.57 -11.79
CA LEU A 159 10.55 18.89 -10.83
C LEU A 159 11.36 17.78 -11.53
N HIS A 160 12.65 17.71 -11.21
CA HIS A 160 13.56 16.64 -11.62
C HIS A 160 13.56 15.53 -10.58
N TYR A 161 13.37 14.28 -11.00
CA TYR A 161 13.55 13.12 -10.15
C TYR A 161 15.03 12.68 -10.14
N ASP A 162 15.73 12.94 -9.03
CA ASP A 162 17.10 12.47 -8.83
C ASP A 162 17.10 11.01 -8.34
N ASN A 163 17.39 10.08 -9.26
CA ASN A 163 17.54 8.66 -8.93
C ASN A 163 18.67 8.41 -7.92
N ASN A 164 19.72 9.23 -7.87
CA ASN A 164 20.82 9.02 -6.91
C ASN A 164 20.39 9.34 -5.47
N ARG A 165 19.26 10.04 -5.31
CA ARG A 165 18.69 10.43 -4.03
C ARG A 165 17.30 9.86 -3.82
N ASP A 166 16.93 8.83 -4.58
CA ASP A 166 15.64 8.12 -4.45
C ASP A 166 14.43 9.08 -4.54
N GLY A 167 14.56 10.19 -5.28
CA GLY A 167 13.54 11.24 -5.38
C GLY A 167 13.18 11.94 -4.07
N ARG A 168 14.02 11.83 -3.03
CA ARG A 168 13.72 12.26 -1.66
C ARG A 168 13.33 13.74 -1.55
N ASP A 169 13.96 14.60 -2.33
CA ASP A 169 13.76 16.05 -2.29
C ASP A 169 12.34 16.46 -2.73
N ILE A 170 11.68 15.65 -3.56
CA ILE A 170 10.38 15.94 -4.16
C ILE A 170 9.27 14.97 -3.73
N THR A 171 9.58 14.01 -2.86
CA THR A 171 8.62 13.06 -2.31
C THR A 171 7.69 13.75 -1.32
N VAL A 172 6.38 13.58 -1.49
CA VAL A 172 5.37 14.19 -0.61
C VAL A 172 5.09 13.34 0.63
N ALA A 173 5.10 12.01 0.47
CA ALA A 173 4.88 11.02 1.52
C ALA A 173 5.39 9.66 1.06
N GLY A 174 5.60 8.75 2.03
CA GLY A 174 5.98 7.38 1.75
C GLY A 174 5.87 6.48 2.98
N CYS A 175 6.03 5.18 2.79
CA CYS A 175 6.12 4.19 3.86
C CYS A 175 7.07 3.05 3.48
N GLU A 176 7.63 2.40 4.50
CA GLU A 176 8.39 1.16 4.33
C GLU A 176 7.41 -0.01 4.08
N ALA A 177 7.71 -0.85 3.09
CA ALA A 177 6.87 -2.00 2.76
C ALA A 177 7.72 -3.16 2.20
N ALA A 178 7.80 -4.27 2.95
CA ALA A 178 8.59 -5.43 2.57
C ALA A 178 7.90 -6.29 1.48
N PHE A 179 7.66 -5.73 0.29
CA PHE A 179 6.86 -6.36 -0.78
C PHE A 179 7.65 -7.33 -1.67
N ARG A 180 8.99 -7.27 -1.69
CA ARG A 180 9.82 -8.12 -2.55
C ARG A 180 9.88 -9.57 -2.04
N GLY A 181 9.83 -10.53 -2.96
CA GLY A 181 10.09 -11.95 -2.67
C GLY A 181 9.01 -12.61 -1.80
N ARG A 182 7.81 -12.04 -1.75
CA ARG A 182 6.69 -12.57 -0.98
C ARG A 182 6.07 -13.77 -1.69
N ASP A 183 5.81 -14.85 -0.93
CA ASP A 183 5.10 -16.03 -1.44
C ASP A 183 3.61 -15.75 -1.66
N LEU A 184 3.03 -14.91 -0.80
CA LEU A 184 1.63 -14.51 -0.82
C LEU A 184 1.39 -13.34 -1.79
N ASP A 185 0.12 -13.11 -2.12
CA ASP A 185 -0.32 -12.00 -2.97
C ASP A 185 0.10 -10.64 -2.38
N THR A 186 0.72 -9.79 -3.18
CA THR A 186 1.05 -8.40 -2.81
C THR A 186 0.16 -7.43 -3.55
N ARG A 187 -0.53 -6.55 -2.81
CA ARG A 187 -1.49 -5.60 -3.40
C ARG A 187 -1.27 -4.19 -2.89
N ILE A 188 -1.57 -3.22 -3.73
CA ILE A 188 -1.60 -1.80 -3.40
C ILE A 188 -2.92 -1.21 -3.90
N ALA A 189 -3.54 -0.34 -3.10
CA ALA A 189 -4.71 0.43 -3.51
C ALA A 189 -4.38 1.92 -3.39
N ILE A 190 -4.63 2.67 -4.47
CA ILE A 190 -4.39 4.10 -4.55
C ILE A 190 -5.76 4.76 -4.68
N ARG A 191 -6.23 5.41 -3.61
CA ARG A 191 -7.51 6.11 -3.57
C ARG A 191 -7.26 7.60 -3.65
N TYR A 192 -7.83 8.25 -4.66
CA TYR A 192 -7.88 9.70 -4.78
C TYR A 192 -9.32 10.16 -4.66
N GLN A 193 -9.64 10.79 -3.53
CA GLN A 193 -10.98 11.30 -3.22
C GLN A 193 -10.87 12.52 -2.31
N ASP A 194 -11.73 13.48 -2.48
CA ASP A 194 -11.82 14.80 -1.84
C ASP A 194 -10.50 15.55 -1.73
N ASN A 195 -9.77 15.63 -2.86
CA ASN A 195 -8.40 16.16 -2.95
C ASN A 195 -7.46 15.51 -1.92
N ARG A 196 -7.70 14.24 -1.60
CA ARG A 196 -6.93 13.45 -0.64
C ARG A 196 -6.45 12.18 -1.32
N LEU A 197 -5.15 11.94 -1.24
CA LEU A 197 -4.50 10.72 -1.71
C LEU A 197 -4.30 9.79 -0.51
N ILE A 198 -4.82 8.57 -0.61
CA ILE A 198 -4.60 7.52 0.37
C ILE A 198 -4.04 6.31 -0.34
N VAL A 199 -2.90 5.82 0.15
CA VAL A 199 -2.28 4.60 -0.35
C VAL A 199 -2.42 3.51 0.72
N TYR A 200 -2.97 2.37 0.31
CA TYR A 200 -3.09 1.17 1.13
C TYR A 200 -2.25 0.04 0.55
N THR A 201 -1.82 -0.87 1.41
CA THR A 201 -1.08 -2.08 1.01
C THR A 201 -1.62 -3.31 1.72
N ASP A 202 -1.61 -4.43 1.02
CA ASP A 202 -1.74 -5.78 1.58
C ASP A 202 -0.50 -6.58 1.17
N ILE A 203 0.51 -6.59 2.05
CA ILE A 203 1.80 -7.27 1.83
C ILE A 203 1.84 -8.64 2.53
N GLU A 204 0.96 -8.83 3.50
CA GLU A 204 0.78 -10.11 4.20
C GLU A 204 -0.14 -11.06 3.43
N GLY A 205 -0.78 -10.60 2.35
CA GLY A 205 -1.63 -11.42 1.48
C GLY A 205 -2.85 -12.00 2.20
N VAL A 206 -3.30 -11.33 3.27
CA VAL A 206 -4.43 -11.76 4.11
C VAL A 206 -5.74 -11.09 3.71
N ASN A 207 -5.76 -10.38 2.58
CA ASN A 207 -6.90 -9.58 2.10
C ASN A 207 -7.31 -8.50 3.10
N SER A 208 -6.32 -7.87 3.77
CA SER A 208 -6.53 -6.78 4.72
C SER A 208 -5.67 -5.59 4.33
N TRP A 209 -6.33 -4.47 4.05
CA TRP A 209 -5.66 -3.22 3.69
C TRP A 209 -5.10 -2.52 4.93
N ALA A 210 -3.79 -2.28 4.93
CA ALA A 210 -3.11 -1.39 5.87
C ALA A 210 -2.85 -0.05 5.19
N VAL A 211 -3.06 1.06 5.91
CA VAL A 211 -2.70 2.39 5.41
C VAL A 211 -1.18 2.52 5.34
N CYS A 212 -0.65 2.84 4.17
CA CYS A 212 0.76 3.17 3.95
C CYS A 212 0.98 4.66 4.27
N PHE A 213 0.28 5.56 3.57
CA PHE A 213 0.29 6.99 3.88
C PHE A 213 -0.98 7.70 3.38
N ILE A 214 -1.17 8.93 3.86
CA ILE A 214 -2.26 9.83 3.50
C ILE A 214 -1.68 11.21 3.23
N VAL A 215 -2.12 11.85 2.14
CA VAL A 215 -1.77 13.23 1.79
C VAL A 215 -3.05 14.01 1.49
N ASP A 216 -3.33 15.03 2.29
CA ASP A 216 -4.45 15.94 2.06
C ASP A 216 -4.04 17.10 1.13
N ASN A 217 -5.02 17.78 0.52
CA ASN A 217 -4.81 18.91 -0.39
C ASN A 217 -3.96 18.56 -1.63
N VAL A 218 -4.11 17.36 -2.15
CA VAL A 218 -3.56 16.93 -3.43
C VAL A 218 -4.52 17.35 -4.53
N HIS A 219 -4.01 18.07 -5.54
CA HIS A 219 -4.78 18.49 -6.70
C HIS A 219 -4.28 17.73 -7.93
N LEU A 220 -5.09 16.81 -8.43
CA LEU A 220 -4.82 16.09 -9.69
C LEU A 220 -5.87 16.42 -10.76
N PRO A 221 -5.45 16.71 -12.00
CA PRO A 221 -6.36 16.97 -13.12
C PRO A 221 -7.12 15.72 -13.52
N THR A 222 -8.30 15.88 -14.11
CA THR A 222 -8.92 14.76 -14.85
C THR A 222 -8.28 14.61 -16.23
N HIS A 223 -8.63 13.54 -16.92
CA HIS A 223 -8.19 13.19 -18.27
C HIS A 223 -6.70 12.87 -18.40
N TYR A 224 -6.06 12.42 -17.32
CA TYR A 224 -4.74 11.81 -17.36
C TYR A 224 -4.86 10.28 -17.47
N TYR A 225 -3.75 9.60 -17.72
CA TYR A 225 -3.70 8.19 -18.04
C TYR A 225 -3.08 7.39 -16.91
N PHE A 226 -3.64 6.21 -16.64
CA PHE A 226 -2.96 5.23 -15.81
C PHE A 226 -1.82 4.57 -16.59
N GLY A 227 -0.75 4.25 -15.87
CA GLY A 227 0.39 3.54 -16.43
C GLY A 227 1.19 2.81 -15.36
N PHE A 228 1.99 1.86 -15.82
CA PHE A 228 2.91 1.09 -15.00
C PHE A 228 4.21 1.02 -15.76
N THR A 229 5.33 1.33 -15.12
CA THR A 229 6.65 1.13 -15.73
C THR A 229 7.61 0.53 -14.73
N ALA A 230 8.62 -0.18 -15.22
CA ALA A 230 9.71 -0.67 -14.42
C ALA A 230 11.04 -0.51 -15.15
N ALA A 231 12.12 -0.45 -14.39
CA ALA A 231 13.47 -0.46 -14.91
C ALA A 231 14.39 -1.36 -14.08
N THR A 232 15.41 -1.90 -14.74
CA THR A 232 16.54 -2.59 -14.10
C THR A 232 17.84 -1.93 -14.53
N GLY A 233 18.73 -1.68 -13.57
CA GLY A 233 20.06 -1.13 -13.80
C GLY A 233 21.13 -2.21 -13.89
N GLU A 234 22.18 -2.07 -13.08
CA GLU A 234 23.18 -3.12 -12.82
C GLU A 234 22.60 -4.25 -11.97
N LEU A 235 21.57 -3.96 -11.19
CA LEU A 235 20.77 -4.94 -10.47
C LEU A 235 19.45 -5.15 -11.20
N SER A 236 18.81 -6.28 -10.92
CA SER A 236 17.57 -6.65 -11.59
C SER A 236 16.59 -7.36 -10.67
N ASP A 237 15.32 -7.31 -11.08
CA ASP A 237 14.21 -8.08 -10.55
C ASP A 237 13.18 -8.28 -11.68
N ASN A 238 12.35 -9.30 -11.51
CA ASN A 238 11.10 -9.39 -12.25
C ASN A 238 10.07 -8.44 -11.62
N HIS A 239 9.44 -7.60 -12.45
CA HIS A 239 8.36 -6.71 -12.04
C HIS A 239 7.09 -7.13 -12.77
N ASP A 240 6.20 -7.85 -12.07
CA ASP A 240 5.00 -8.46 -12.64
C ASP A 240 3.74 -7.73 -12.16
N ILE A 241 2.88 -7.32 -13.10
CA ILE A 241 1.50 -6.87 -12.85
C ILE A 241 0.56 -8.07 -13.08
N ILE A 242 -0.17 -8.45 -12.04
CA ILE A 242 -1.04 -9.63 -12.03
C ILE A 242 -2.48 -9.26 -12.29
N SER A 243 -2.96 -8.12 -11.80
CA SER A 243 -4.27 -7.54 -12.17
C SER A 243 -4.37 -6.08 -11.74
N VAL A 244 -5.23 -5.33 -12.43
CA VAL A 244 -5.58 -3.94 -12.17
C VAL A 244 -7.10 -3.85 -12.11
N TYR A 245 -7.64 -3.32 -11.03
CA TYR A 245 -9.06 -3.02 -10.88
C TYR A 245 -9.23 -1.55 -10.57
N THR A 246 -10.04 -0.87 -11.36
CA THR A 246 -10.32 0.55 -11.19
C THR A 246 -11.77 0.73 -10.79
N TYR A 247 -11.99 1.62 -9.83
CA TYR A 247 -13.31 1.99 -9.34
C TYR A 247 -13.48 3.50 -9.47
N GLN A 248 -14.60 3.92 -10.06
CA GLN A 248 -15.09 5.28 -9.92
C GLN A 248 -15.79 5.37 -8.57
N LEU A 249 -15.40 6.35 -7.77
CA LEU A 249 -15.98 6.59 -6.45
C LEU A 249 -17.07 7.65 -6.57
N ASN A 250 -18.05 7.58 -5.68
CA ASN A 250 -19.06 8.63 -5.60
C ASN A 250 -18.42 9.97 -5.18
N SER A 251 -18.71 10.99 -5.98
CA SER A 251 -18.36 12.39 -5.74
C SER A 251 -19.62 13.17 -5.40
N ASN A 252 -19.48 14.30 -4.69
CA ASN A 252 -20.60 15.23 -4.57
C ASN A 252 -20.87 15.93 -5.93
N GLU A 253 -22.10 16.42 -6.14
CA GLU A 253 -22.49 17.03 -7.42
C GLU A 253 -21.60 18.20 -7.84
N ASP A 254 -21.14 19.00 -6.88
CA ASP A 254 -20.29 20.16 -7.15
C ASP A 254 -18.96 19.73 -7.75
N ARG A 255 -18.44 18.59 -7.29
CA ARG A 255 -17.17 18.06 -7.75
C ARG A 255 -17.25 17.34 -9.09
N GLU A 256 -18.36 16.66 -9.38
CA GLU A 256 -18.59 16.11 -10.72
C GLU A 256 -18.69 17.21 -11.79
N LYS A 257 -19.20 18.39 -11.41
CA LYS A 257 -19.35 19.56 -12.29
C LYS A 257 -18.09 20.43 -12.35
N GLU A 258 -17.12 20.24 -11.45
CA GLU A 258 -15.87 21.01 -11.44
C GLU A 258 -15.03 20.68 -12.68
N ASP A 259 -14.69 21.70 -13.49
CA ASP A 259 -13.73 21.51 -14.59
C ASP A 259 -12.31 21.36 -14.04
N ARG A 260 -11.91 20.10 -13.87
CA ARG A 260 -10.58 19.72 -13.39
C ARG A 260 -9.61 19.37 -14.51
N LYS A 261 -9.99 19.54 -15.78
CA LYS A 261 -9.12 19.12 -16.89
C LYS A 261 -7.83 19.93 -16.97
N ASN A 262 -7.89 21.19 -16.56
CA ASN A 262 -6.81 22.17 -16.74
C ASN A 262 -6.16 22.64 -15.44
N ILE A 263 -6.47 22.03 -14.29
CA ILE A 263 -5.77 22.37 -13.05
C ILE A 263 -4.31 21.92 -13.13
N ILE A 264 -3.44 22.50 -12.30
CA ILE A 264 -2.03 22.15 -12.25
C ILE A 264 -1.83 21.12 -11.14
N PRO A 265 -1.16 19.97 -11.41
CA PRO A 265 -0.82 19.01 -10.37
C PRO A 265 -0.06 19.67 -9.23
N SER A 266 -0.53 19.51 -8.00
CA SER A 266 0.14 20.05 -6.80
C SER A 266 -0.23 19.30 -5.53
N ALA A 267 0.65 19.41 -4.54
CA ALA A 267 0.46 18.87 -3.20
C ALA A 267 1.21 19.77 -2.19
N PRO A 268 0.90 19.69 -0.88
CA PRO A 268 1.67 20.38 0.15
C PRO A 268 3.16 19.98 0.11
N SER A 269 4.04 20.90 0.50
CA SER A 269 5.48 20.65 0.56
C SER A 269 5.82 19.45 1.46
N SER A 270 6.90 18.75 1.10
CA SER A 270 7.30 17.47 1.69
C SER A 270 7.34 17.48 3.22
N THR A 271 6.59 16.57 3.84
CA THR A 271 6.65 16.32 5.29
C THR A 271 7.89 15.52 5.68
N MET A 272 8.61 14.96 4.71
CA MET A 272 9.73 14.02 4.90
C MET A 272 11.02 14.67 5.44
N GLY A 273 11.02 15.99 5.63
CA GLY A 273 12.08 16.76 6.29
C GLY A 273 11.81 17.14 7.76
N ASN A 274 10.65 16.81 8.32
CA ASN A 274 10.30 17.10 9.73
C ASN A 274 9.77 15.83 10.43
N THR A 275 10.64 14.85 10.66
CA THR A 275 10.41 13.81 11.67
C THR A 275 10.59 14.40 13.08
N THR A 276 9.74 15.36 13.47
CA THR A 276 9.31 15.36 14.87
C THR A 276 8.37 14.18 15.01
N ASN A 277 8.82 13.17 15.75
CA ASN A 277 8.07 11.99 16.17
C ASN A 277 6.65 12.33 16.65
N HIS A 278 5.71 12.52 15.73
CA HIS A 278 4.29 12.40 16.00
C HIS A 278 3.91 10.95 15.78
N THR A 279 4.43 10.10 16.66
CA THR A 279 3.68 8.91 17.04
C THR A 279 2.31 9.41 17.51
N PRO A 280 1.18 8.96 16.93
CA PRO A 280 -0.07 9.08 17.64
C PRO A 280 0.13 8.30 18.94
N LYS A 281 0.22 9.01 20.07
CA LYS A 281 0.17 8.40 21.40
C LYS A 281 -1.15 7.64 21.48
N SER A 282 -1.14 6.36 21.12
CA SER A 282 -2.14 5.38 21.55
C SER A 282 -1.88 5.03 23.03
N SER A 283 -1.78 6.07 23.86
CA SER A 283 -1.58 5.98 25.30
C SER A 283 -2.92 5.92 26.00
N LYS A 284 -3.57 4.75 25.94
CA LYS A 284 -4.52 4.27 26.98
C LYS A 284 -4.52 2.75 27.21
N SER A 285 -3.85 1.94 26.38
CA SER A 285 -3.87 0.46 26.57
C SER A 285 -2.73 -0.08 27.45
N SER A 286 -1.60 0.64 27.57
CA SER A 286 -0.45 0.19 28.38
C SER A 286 -0.72 0.26 29.90
N ALA A 287 -1.32 1.36 30.38
CA ALA A 287 -1.67 1.49 31.80
C ALA A 287 -2.73 0.46 32.24
N LEU A 288 -3.69 0.16 31.36
CA LEU A 288 -4.73 -0.82 31.62
C LEU A 288 -4.16 -2.25 31.66
N LYS A 289 -3.24 -2.59 30.76
CA LYS A 289 -2.53 -3.88 30.78
C LYS A 289 -1.67 -4.06 32.04
N ILE A 290 -0.97 -3.01 32.48
CA ILE A 290 -0.18 -3.04 33.72
C ILE A 290 -1.10 -3.21 34.94
N PHE A 291 -2.24 -2.51 34.97
CA PHE A 291 -3.22 -2.64 36.06
C PHE A 291 -3.75 -4.07 36.19
N PHE A 292 -4.09 -4.74 35.09
CA PHE A 292 -4.55 -6.13 35.12
C PHE A 292 -3.47 -7.11 35.59
N ILE A 293 -2.21 -6.91 35.17
CA ILE A 293 -1.08 -7.77 35.61
C ILE A 293 -0.83 -7.63 37.11
N VAL A 294 -0.81 -6.39 37.62
CA VAL A 294 -0.60 -6.13 39.06
C VAL A 294 -1.77 -6.69 39.89
N SER A 295 -3.00 -6.52 39.42
CA SER A 295 -4.19 -7.06 40.08
C SER A 295 -4.15 -8.58 40.16
N LEU A 296 -3.73 -9.26 39.08
CA LEU A 296 -3.59 -10.72 39.05
C LEU A 296 -2.55 -11.21 40.06
N LEU A 297 -1.40 -10.54 40.17
CA LEU A 297 -0.35 -10.89 41.13
C LEU A 297 -0.82 -10.75 42.59
N VAL A 298 -1.57 -9.69 42.90
CA VAL A 298 -2.13 -9.49 44.24
C VAL A 298 -3.13 -10.60 44.59
N ILE A 299 -3.99 -10.99 43.64
CA ILE A 299 -4.96 -12.08 43.84
C ILE A 299 -4.22 -13.41 44.09
N ILE A 300 -3.18 -13.72 43.33
CA ILE A 300 -2.37 -14.93 43.52
C ILE A 300 -1.71 -14.94 44.92
N CYS A 301 -1.17 -13.80 45.37
CA CYS A 301 -0.62 -13.67 46.72
C CYS A 301 -1.67 -13.90 47.80
N LEU A 302 -2.88 -13.33 47.67
CA LEU A 302 -3.96 -13.52 48.63
C LEU A 302 -4.46 -14.97 48.68
N ILE A 303 -4.55 -15.63 47.53
CA ILE A 303 -4.88 -17.07 47.46
C ILE A 303 -3.78 -17.90 48.14
N GLY A 304 -2.51 -17.57 47.92
CA GLY A 304 -1.38 -18.24 48.57
C GLY A 304 -1.41 -18.10 50.10
N ILE A 305 -1.68 -16.90 50.60
CA ILE A 305 -1.80 -16.63 52.05
C ILE A 305 -3.02 -17.36 52.63
N GLY A 306 -4.15 -17.33 51.93
CA GLY A 306 -5.37 -18.04 52.33
C GLY A 306 -5.16 -19.55 52.37
N ALA A 307 -4.51 -20.12 51.36
CA ALA A 307 -4.15 -21.54 51.32
C ALA A 307 -3.18 -21.91 52.45
N PHE A 308 -2.19 -21.05 52.74
CA PHE A 308 -1.27 -21.25 53.87
C PHE A 308 -2.01 -21.28 55.21
N TYR A 309 -2.91 -20.32 55.45
CA TYR A 309 -3.73 -20.28 56.67
C TYR A 309 -4.69 -21.47 56.75
N TYR A 310 -5.34 -21.84 55.65
CA TYR A 310 -6.22 -23.00 55.59
C TYR A 310 -5.46 -24.29 55.87
N MET A 311 -4.27 -24.48 55.28
CA MET A 311 -3.40 -25.62 55.56
C MET A 311 -2.93 -25.64 57.01
N LYS A 312 -2.60 -24.49 57.59
CA LYS A 312 -2.21 -24.36 59.00
C LYS A 312 -3.38 -24.72 59.94
N GLN A 313 -4.59 -24.24 59.64
CA GLN A 313 -5.80 -24.53 60.43
C GLN A 313 -6.21 -26.01 60.33
N ARG A 314 -6.03 -26.62 59.15
CA ARG A 314 -6.28 -28.06 58.94
C ARG A 314 -5.29 -28.92 59.72
N ARG A 315 -4.01 -28.51 59.82
CA ARG A 315 -3.03 -29.17 60.71
C ARG A 315 -3.42 -29.05 62.18
N TYR A 316 -3.91 -27.90 62.62
CA TYR A 316 -4.37 -27.70 64.00
C TYR A 316 -5.60 -28.56 64.35
N HIS A 317 -6.53 -28.74 63.41
CA HIS A 317 -7.68 -29.63 63.59
C HIS A 317 -7.34 -31.13 63.50
N SER A 318 -6.34 -31.51 62.70
CA SER A 318 -5.84 -32.90 62.61
C SER A 318 -5.15 -33.37 63.89
N SER A 319 -4.61 -32.46 64.71
CA SER A 319 -3.96 -32.77 65.99
C SER A 319 -4.93 -32.92 67.17
N ARG A 320 -6.25 -32.84 66.92
CA ARG A 320 -7.32 -32.99 67.93
C ARG A 320 -8.09 -34.31 67.84
N LEU A 321 -7.67 -35.22 66.95
CA LEU A 321 -8.29 -36.54 66.73
C LEU A 321 -7.33 -37.71 67.03
N TYR A 322 -6.29 -37.48 67.83
CA TYR A 322 -5.48 -38.52 68.46
C TYR A 322 -5.47 -38.34 69.98
#